data_AF-A0A1N6IM65-F1
#
_entry.id   AF-A0A1N6IM65-F1
#
_cell.length_a   1.000
_cell.length_b   1.000
_cell.length_c   1.000
_cell.angle_alpha   90.00
_cell.angle_beta   90.00
_cell.angle_gamma   90.00
#
_symmetry.space_group_name_H-M   'P 1'
#
loop_
_entity.id
_entity.type
_entity.pdbx_description
1 polymer ?
#
loop_
_entity_poly.entity_id
_entity_poly.type
_entity_poly.pdbx_seq_one_letter_code
_entity_poly.pdbx_strand_id
1 'polypeptide(L)'
;MNGFNADNLEVVGFNGTPQVECGRTLPVVRRKSDGMYCVLPSVGNGAALAWHNEKEAAEFVGAKRWTRFHESLPIPRSCISDGDGRLARKPMVVHAFHTLLEMADRVTWPARFHDEPLLWRGLNQPNDSVRAACSSAETVEALMDDWAMAIKRRFDARFHQGHQKAALKRVADFMLCAARTRDLRWQAYLRYAMSQEPDRVQPVFDSFIQGEFPDADWPGFLKQIESQSGVLKAVQIPEIRSSSASQSQNARSKLMNITNQPPLNVMNPVAA
;
A
#
# COMPACT_ATOMS: atom_id res chain seq x y z
N MET A 1 -29.44 21.24 10.66
CA MET A 1 -28.76 19.95 10.90
C MET A 1 -27.99 19.57 9.65
N ASN A 2 -26.66 19.59 9.70
CA ASN A 2 -25.80 19.30 8.55
C ASN A 2 -25.69 17.79 8.37
N GLY A 3 -26.66 17.19 7.68
CA GLY A 3 -26.64 15.76 7.37
C GLY A 3 -25.42 15.40 6.53
N PHE A 4 -24.69 14.38 6.96
CA PHE A 4 -23.67 13.70 6.17
C PHE A 4 -24.34 12.83 5.11
N ASN A 5 -24.42 13.34 3.88
CA ASN A 5 -24.73 12.49 2.73
C ASN A 5 -23.43 12.23 1.95
N ALA A 6 -23.02 10.97 1.87
CA ALA A 6 -21.80 10.55 1.19
C ALA A 6 -21.78 10.94 -0.30
N ASP A 7 -22.94 11.05 -0.95
CA ASP A 7 -23.05 11.44 -2.36
C ASP A 7 -22.61 12.90 -2.60
N ASN A 8 -22.71 13.73 -1.56
CA ASN A 8 -22.27 15.13 -1.59
C ASN A 8 -20.79 15.31 -1.24
N LEU A 9 -20.07 14.21 -1.00
CA LEU A 9 -18.66 14.21 -0.65
C LEU A 9 -17.84 13.56 -1.76
N GLU A 10 -16.58 13.98 -1.84
CA GLU A 10 -15.55 13.30 -2.61
C GLU A 10 -14.25 13.31 -1.81
N VAL A 11 -13.50 12.22 -1.88
CA VAL A 11 -12.18 12.13 -1.27
C VAL A 11 -11.18 12.84 -2.17
N VAL A 12 -10.58 13.92 -1.67
CA VAL A 12 -9.61 14.73 -2.42
C VAL A 12 -8.17 14.45 -2.01
N GLY A 13 -7.97 13.64 -0.98
CA GLY A 13 -6.67 13.36 -0.43
C GLY A 13 -6.75 12.59 0.88
N PHE A 14 -5.70 12.71 1.68
CA PHE A 14 -5.63 12.06 2.98
C PHE A 14 -4.81 12.86 4.00
N ASN A 15 -5.00 12.53 5.27
CA ASN A 15 -4.33 13.17 6.38
C ASN A 15 -2.88 12.67 6.51
N GLY A 16 -1.92 13.58 6.50
CA GLY A 16 -0.48 13.34 6.57
C GLY A 16 0.21 13.37 5.21
N THR A 17 1.45 12.90 5.19
CA THR A 17 2.26 12.68 3.98
C THR A 17 2.87 11.29 4.03
N PRO A 18 3.06 10.60 2.88
CA PRO A 18 3.78 9.33 2.86
C PRO A 18 5.24 9.54 3.31
N GLN A 19 5.60 9.01 4.48
CA GLN A 19 6.97 9.01 5.01
C GLN A 19 7.63 7.63 4.99
N VAL A 20 6.81 6.60 4.85
CA VAL A 20 7.20 5.19 4.78
C VAL A 20 6.54 4.55 3.57
N GLU A 21 7.02 3.38 3.18
CA GLU A 21 6.73 2.73 1.89
C GLU A 21 5.28 2.29 1.74
N CYS A 22 4.51 2.32 2.83
CA CYS A 22 3.10 1.99 2.87
C CYS A 22 2.45 2.62 4.09
N GLY A 23 1.14 2.76 4.08
CA GLY A 23 0.43 3.26 5.25
C GLY A 23 -1.06 3.35 5.03
N ARG A 24 -1.77 3.55 6.14
CA ARG A 24 -3.20 3.83 6.14
C ARG A 24 -3.50 5.08 6.93
N THR A 25 -4.39 5.91 6.41
CA THR A 25 -4.76 7.17 7.06
C THR A 25 -6.18 7.59 6.70
N LEU A 26 -6.68 8.58 7.43
CA LEU A 26 -8.03 9.10 7.25
C LEU A 26 -8.14 9.87 5.93
N PRO A 27 -9.23 9.68 5.18
CA PRO A 27 -9.50 10.47 3.98
C PRO A 27 -9.73 11.94 4.32
N VAL A 28 -9.23 12.82 3.46
CA VAL A 28 -9.65 14.22 3.42
C VAL A 28 -10.71 14.32 2.34
N VAL A 29 -11.88 14.84 2.70
CA VAL A 29 -13.02 14.99 1.80
C VAL A 29 -13.31 16.45 1.51
N ARG A 30 -13.86 16.70 0.32
CA ARG A 30 -14.46 17.97 -0.07
C ARG A 30 -15.97 17.80 -0.16
N ARG A 31 -16.71 18.75 0.41
CA ARG A 31 -18.16 18.85 0.23
C ARG A 31 -18.45 19.59 -1.07
N LYS A 32 -19.19 18.95 -1.98
CA LYS A 32 -19.46 19.47 -3.33
C LYS A 32 -20.28 20.76 -3.33
N SER A 33 -21.15 20.97 -2.34
CA SER A 33 -22.08 22.10 -2.32
C SER A 33 -21.42 23.45 -2.10
N ASP A 34 -20.34 23.49 -1.32
CA ASP A 34 -19.69 24.75 -0.90
C ASP A 34 -18.15 24.68 -0.93
N GLY A 35 -17.58 23.56 -1.38
CA GLY A 35 -16.14 23.39 -1.52
C GLY A 35 -15.38 23.29 -0.20
N MET A 36 -16.06 23.11 0.93
CA MET A 36 -15.40 22.99 2.24
C MET A 36 -14.72 21.63 2.39
N TYR A 37 -13.61 21.59 3.12
CA TYR A 37 -12.77 20.41 3.33
C TYR A 37 -12.84 19.92 4.77
N CYS A 38 -12.76 18.61 4.98
CA CYS A 38 -12.52 18.08 6.33
C CYS A 38 -11.74 16.76 6.26
N VAL A 39 -11.05 16.43 7.36
CA VAL A 39 -10.64 15.05 7.59
C VAL A 39 -11.89 14.28 8.00
N LEU A 40 -12.19 13.18 7.34
CA LEU A 40 -13.36 12.36 7.62
C LEU A 40 -13.00 11.30 8.69
N PRO A 41 -13.40 11.50 9.97
CA PRO A 41 -13.18 10.51 11.02
C PRO A 41 -14.12 9.31 10.83
N SER A 42 -13.91 8.28 11.68
CA SER A 42 -14.74 7.09 11.74
C SER A 42 -16.24 7.38 11.91
N VAL A 43 -17.07 6.40 11.51
CA VAL A 43 -18.53 6.39 11.71
C VAL A 43 -18.87 6.59 13.19
N GLY A 44 -19.90 7.42 13.47
CA GLY A 44 -20.52 7.51 14.80
C GLY A 44 -19.93 8.54 15.76
N ASN A 45 -18.86 9.26 15.40
CA ASN A 45 -18.42 10.38 16.22
C ASN A 45 -19.37 11.57 16.04
N GLY A 46 -20.21 11.82 17.04
CA GLY A 46 -21.02 13.05 17.17
C GLY A 46 -20.21 14.33 17.35
N ALA A 47 -18.89 14.29 17.14
CA ALA A 47 -18.04 15.47 17.07
C ALA A 47 -18.38 16.26 15.80
N ALA A 48 -18.66 17.55 15.95
CA ALA A 48 -18.78 18.45 14.81
C ALA A 48 -17.49 18.37 13.99
N LEU A 49 -17.60 18.03 12.71
CA LEU A 49 -16.45 18.10 11.82
C LEU A 49 -15.92 19.53 11.77
N ALA A 50 -14.61 19.67 11.92
CA ALA A 50 -13.92 20.89 11.55
C ALA A 50 -13.88 20.97 10.02
N TRP A 51 -14.70 21.86 9.47
CA TRP A 51 -14.70 22.20 8.05
C TRP A 51 -13.75 23.36 7.81
N HIS A 52 -12.96 23.26 6.76
CA HIS A 52 -11.91 24.19 6.39
C HIS A 52 -12.17 24.73 4.99
N ASN A 53 -11.87 26.00 4.76
CA ASN A 53 -11.95 26.59 3.43
C ASN A 53 -10.71 26.23 2.58
N GLU A 54 -10.67 26.64 1.31
CA GLU A 54 -9.54 26.36 0.41
C GLU A 54 -8.20 26.93 0.92
N LYS A 55 -8.21 28.11 1.55
CA LYS A 55 -7.00 28.75 2.05
C LYS A 55 -6.37 27.92 3.17
N GLU A 56 -7.18 27.53 4.17
CA GLU A 56 -6.73 26.67 5.26
C GLU A 56 -6.29 25.30 4.75
N ALA A 57 -7.02 24.72 3.79
CA ALA A 57 -6.64 23.47 3.17
C ALA A 57 -5.29 23.56 2.44
N ALA A 58 -5.02 24.66 1.75
CA ALA A 58 -3.74 24.91 1.10
C ALA A 58 -2.60 25.07 2.13
N GLU A 59 -2.85 25.75 3.26
CA GLU A 59 -1.90 25.85 4.37
C GLU A 59 -1.57 24.47 4.96
N PHE A 60 -2.57 23.59 5.15
CA PHE A 60 -2.32 22.21 5.60
C PHE A 60 -1.52 21.39 4.60
N VAL A 61 -1.76 21.56 3.30
CA VAL A 61 -0.95 20.90 2.25
C VAL A 61 0.49 21.43 2.27
N GLY A 62 0.68 22.75 2.34
CA GLY A 62 2.01 23.37 2.43
C GLY A 62 2.80 22.93 3.67
N ALA A 63 2.11 22.72 4.79
CA ALA A 63 2.68 22.20 6.03
C ALA A 63 2.85 20.67 6.04
N LYS A 64 2.60 19.97 4.93
CA LYS A 64 2.63 18.50 4.80
C LYS A 64 1.71 17.77 5.78
N ARG A 65 0.69 18.47 6.29
CA ARG A 65 -0.34 17.90 7.16
C ARG A 65 -1.39 17.15 6.37
N TRP A 66 -1.65 17.53 5.11
CA TRP A 66 -2.51 16.80 4.18
C TRP A 66 -1.78 16.52 2.86
N THR A 67 -2.17 15.45 2.18
CA THR A 67 -1.72 15.14 0.83
C THR A 67 -2.91 15.08 -0.11
N ARG A 68 -2.86 15.81 -1.23
CA ARG A 68 -3.92 15.84 -2.24
C ARG A 68 -3.66 14.82 -3.36
N PHE A 69 -4.74 14.26 -3.89
CA PHE A 69 -4.74 13.46 -5.10
C PHE A 69 -4.75 14.35 -6.35
N HIS A 70 -4.27 13.79 -7.47
CA HIS A 70 -4.42 14.40 -8.78
C HIS A 70 -5.90 14.50 -9.20
N GLU A 71 -6.65 13.44 -8.92
CA GLU A 71 -8.09 13.38 -9.14
C GLU A 71 -8.78 12.91 -7.87
N SER A 72 -9.97 13.46 -7.62
CA SER A 72 -10.77 13.02 -6.50
C SER A 72 -11.27 11.58 -6.70
N LEU A 73 -11.61 10.95 -5.58
CA LEU A 73 -12.21 9.63 -5.49
C LEU A 73 -13.63 9.74 -4.93
N PRO A 74 -14.59 8.92 -5.39
CA PRO A 74 -15.86 8.79 -4.71
C PRO A 74 -15.64 8.18 -3.32
N ILE A 75 -16.59 8.41 -2.40
CA ILE A 75 -16.69 7.60 -1.18
C ILE A 75 -16.95 6.14 -1.60
N PRO A 76 -16.23 5.15 -1.06
CA PRO A 76 -16.45 3.75 -1.41
C PRO A 76 -17.89 3.34 -1.08
N ARG A 77 -18.58 2.68 -2.03
CA ARG A 77 -19.97 2.23 -1.83
C ARG A 77 -20.12 1.30 -0.63
N SER A 78 -19.10 0.48 -0.35
CA SER A 78 -19.05 -0.38 0.83
C SER A 78 -19.10 0.40 2.15
N CYS A 79 -18.80 1.70 2.14
CA CYS A 79 -18.85 2.57 3.31
C CYS A 79 -20.19 3.29 3.47
N ILE A 80 -21.12 3.14 2.53
CA ILE A 80 -22.39 3.88 2.50
C ILE A 80 -23.52 2.93 2.90
N SER A 81 -24.42 3.41 3.76
CA SER A 81 -25.64 2.72 4.17
C SER A 81 -26.66 2.73 3.03
N ASP A 82 -27.32 1.59 2.83
CA ASP A 82 -28.40 1.49 1.88
C ASP A 82 -29.58 2.37 2.33
N GLY A 83 -30.09 3.20 1.42
CA GLY A 83 -31.34 3.96 1.59
C GLY A 83 -31.21 5.39 2.12
N ASP A 84 -30.18 5.75 2.89
CA ASP A 84 -30.05 7.11 3.47
C ASP A 84 -28.73 7.84 3.14
N GLY A 85 -27.81 7.17 2.44
CA GLY A 85 -26.55 7.77 1.99
C GLY A 85 -25.58 8.10 3.14
N ARG A 86 -25.84 7.61 4.36
CA ARG A 86 -24.95 7.84 5.51
C ARG A 86 -23.77 6.89 5.49
N LEU A 87 -22.71 7.22 6.22
CA LEU A 87 -21.57 6.32 6.37
C LEU A 87 -21.93 5.16 7.31
N ALA A 88 -21.88 3.94 6.79
CA ALA A 88 -22.09 2.69 7.55
C ALA A 88 -20.78 2.03 8.00
N ARG A 89 -19.71 2.18 7.21
CA ARG A 89 -18.36 1.68 7.54
C ARG A 89 -17.35 2.80 7.46
N LYS A 90 -16.24 2.64 8.18
CA LYS A 90 -15.17 3.64 8.22
C LYS A 90 -14.41 3.63 6.89
N PRO A 91 -14.41 4.73 6.11
CA PRO A 91 -13.54 4.84 4.97
C PRO A 91 -12.09 5.05 5.44
N MET A 92 -11.15 4.45 4.72
CA MET A 92 -9.72 4.54 4.99
C MET A 92 -8.98 4.66 3.66
N VAL A 93 -7.97 5.52 3.63
CA VAL A 93 -7.04 5.60 2.51
C VAL A 93 -5.85 4.70 2.81
N VAL A 94 -5.53 3.80 1.88
CA VAL A 94 -4.23 3.11 1.82
C VAL A 94 -3.34 3.84 0.83
N HIS A 95 -2.07 4.03 1.19
CA HIS A 95 -1.03 4.45 0.25
C HIS A 95 0.11 3.44 0.27
N ALA A 96 0.75 3.25 -0.88
CA ALA A 96 1.91 2.39 -1.02
C ALA A 96 2.84 2.88 -2.12
N PHE A 97 4.11 2.58 -1.96
CA PHE A 97 5.16 2.76 -2.96
C PHE A 97 5.22 1.50 -3.84
N HIS A 98 5.57 1.67 -5.11
CA HIS A 98 5.69 0.54 -6.04
C HIS A 98 6.66 -0.54 -5.53
N THR A 99 7.75 -0.14 -4.86
CA THR A 99 8.74 -1.06 -4.28
C THR A 99 8.16 -1.97 -3.19
N LEU A 100 7.13 -1.53 -2.46
CA LEU A 100 6.43 -2.40 -1.51
C LEU A 100 5.68 -3.51 -2.26
N LEU A 101 4.98 -3.15 -3.35
CA LEU A 101 4.25 -4.13 -4.15
C LEU A 101 5.19 -5.14 -4.79
N GLU A 102 6.31 -4.68 -5.35
CA GLU A 102 7.38 -5.58 -5.82
C GLU A 102 7.85 -6.51 -4.70
N MET A 103 8.01 -5.98 -3.48
CA MET A 103 8.40 -6.78 -2.31
C MET A 103 7.36 -7.85 -1.94
N ALA A 104 6.08 -7.53 -2.12
CA ALA A 104 4.94 -8.40 -1.88
C ALA A 104 4.59 -9.32 -3.06
N ASP A 105 5.49 -9.50 -4.04
CA ASP A 105 5.22 -10.31 -5.25
C ASP A 105 4.03 -9.80 -6.08
N ARG A 106 3.73 -8.50 -6.01
CA ARG A 106 2.66 -7.83 -6.75
C ARG A 106 3.26 -6.95 -7.86
N VAL A 107 3.12 -7.38 -9.10
CA VAL A 107 3.63 -6.64 -10.28
C VAL A 107 2.70 -5.46 -10.64
N THR A 108 1.46 -5.47 -10.18
CA THR A 108 0.44 -4.46 -10.50
C THR A 108 -0.35 -4.02 -9.26
N TRP A 109 -0.92 -2.83 -9.34
CA TRP A 109 -1.85 -2.32 -8.33
C TRP A 109 -3.15 -3.14 -8.37
N PRO A 110 -3.57 -3.75 -7.25
CA PRO A 110 -4.75 -4.61 -7.24
C PRO A 110 -6.01 -3.78 -7.52
N ALA A 111 -6.78 -4.15 -8.54
CA ALA A 111 -8.01 -3.44 -8.87
C ALA A 111 -9.16 -3.70 -7.88
N ARG A 112 -9.11 -4.82 -7.15
CA ARG A 112 -10.10 -5.25 -6.15
C ARG A 112 -9.45 -6.06 -5.03
N PHE A 113 -10.08 -6.07 -3.85
CA PHE A 113 -9.73 -6.95 -2.73
C PHE A 113 -10.96 -7.27 -1.88
N HIS A 114 -11.20 -8.56 -1.58
CA HIS A 114 -12.44 -9.06 -0.94
C HIS A 114 -13.71 -8.38 -1.47
N ASP A 115 -13.85 -8.40 -2.80
CA ASP A 115 -14.95 -7.81 -3.56
C ASP A 115 -15.08 -6.28 -3.56
N GLU A 116 -14.29 -5.54 -2.77
CA GLU A 116 -14.27 -4.08 -2.82
C GLU A 116 -13.33 -3.56 -3.92
N PRO A 117 -13.76 -2.59 -4.75
CA PRO A 117 -12.90 -1.98 -5.77
C PRO A 117 -11.88 -1.02 -5.15
N LEU A 118 -10.65 -1.06 -5.67
CA LEU A 118 -9.55 -0.17 -5.29
C LEU A 118 -9.21 0.75 -6.46
N LEU A 119 -9.72 1.98 -6.40
CA LEU A 119 -9.43 3.01 -7.38
C LEU A 119 -8.14 3.74 -7.00
N TRP A 120 -7.02 3.32 -7.60
CA TRP A 120 -5.72 3.91 -7.34
C TRP A 120 -5.57 5.29 -8.00
N ARG A 121 -5.01 6.25 -7.26
CA ARG A 121 -4.70 7.61 -7.70
C ARG A 121 -3.25 7.96 -7.41
N GLY A 122 -2.65 8.70 -8.35
CA GLY A 122 -1.40 9.41 -8.11
C GLY A 122 -1.60 10.60 -7.17
N LEU A 123 -0.53 11.01 -6.52
CA LEU A 123 -0.50 12.15 -5.62
C LEU A 123 -0.08 13.41 -6.39
N ASN A 124 -0.46 14.60 -5.91
CA ASN A 124 0.00 15.88 -6.50
C ASN A 124 1.47 16.21 -6.21
N GLN A 125 2.28 15.21 -5.90
CA GLN A 125 3.72 15.33 -5.69
C GLN A 125 4.44 14.71 -6.88
N PRO A 126 5.65 15.16 -7.25
CA PRO A 126 6.38 14.71 -8.44
C PRO A 126 6.89 13.26 -8.37
N ASN A 127 6.38 12.44 -7.44
CA ASN A 127 6.85 11.08 -7.21
C ASN A 127 5.81 10.06 -7.68
N ASP A 128 5.94 9.63 -8.94
CA ASP A 128 5.03 8.68 -9.60
C ASP A 128 5.04 7.27 -8.96
N SER A 129 5.97 7.01 -8.03
CA SER A 129 6.12 5.72 -7.38
C SER A 129 5.07 5.45 -6.29
N VAL A 130 4.37 6.48 -5.80
CA VAL A 130 3.37 6.34 -4.73
C VAL A 130 1.97 6.45 -5.29
N ARG A 131 1.12 5.49 -4.94
CA ARG A 131 -0.32 5.56 -5.22
C ARG A 131 -1.13 5.36 -3.96
N ALA A 132 -2.33 5.90 -3.98
CA ALA A 132 -3.30 5.75 -2.91
C ALA A 132 -4.66 5.31 -3.43
N ALA A 133 -5.40 4.57 -2.62
CA ALA A 133 -6.78 4.17 -2.89
C ALA A 133 -7.60 4.33 -1.60
N CYS A 134 -8.91 4.56 -1.73
CA CYS A 134 -9.82 4.60 -0.61
C CYS A 134 -10.74 3.37 -0.65
N SER A 135 -10.90 2.68 0.48
CA SER A 135 -11.85 1.56 0.66
C SER A 135 -12.38 1.58 2.10
N SER A 136 -13.12 0.55 2.51
CA SER A 136 -13.39 0.32 3.92
C SER A 136 -12.10 0.06 4.71
N ALA A 137 -12.10 0.41 5.99
CA ALA A 137 -10.97 0.17 6.88
C ALA A 137 -10.60 -1.31 6.96
N GLU A 138 -11.58 -2.21 7.00
CA GLU A 138 -11.35 -3.65 7.09
C GLU A 138 -10.66 -4.17 5.82
N THR A 139 -11.09 -3.73 4.64
CA THR A 139 -10.44 -4.10 3.37
C THR A 139 -9.01 -3.56 3.29
N VAL A 140 -8.79 -2.31 3.73
CA VAL A 140 -7.45 -1.72 3.77
C VAL A 140 -6.53 -2.50 4.70
N GLU A 141 -6.99 -2.86 5.90
CA GLU A 141 -6.17 -3.61 6.85
C GLU A 141 -5.86 -5.02 6.37
N ALA A 142 -6.88 -5.72 5.84
CA ALA A 142 -6.69 -7.06 5.28
C ALA A 142 -5.77 -7.06 4.06
N LEU A 143 -5.84 -6.03 3.19
CA LEU A 143 -4.92 -5.87 2.07
C LEU A 143 -3.48 -5.67 2.53
N MET A 144 -3.28 -4.83 3.55
CA MET A 144 -1.94 -4.61 4.11
C MET A 144 -1.38 -5.89 4.76
N ASP A 145 -2.21 -6.67 5.46
CA ASP A 145 -1.80 -7.97 6.01
C ASP A 145 -1.49 -9.02 4.93
N ASP A 146 -2.21 -9.02 3.82
CA ASP A 146 -1.88 -9.85 2.64
C ASP A 146 -0.49 -9.52 2.09
N TRP A 147 -0.15 -8.22 1.98
CA TRP A 147 1.19 -7.80 1.61
C TRP A 147 2.23 -8.25 2.64
N ALA A 148 1.97 -8.06 3.93
CA ALA A 148 2.87 -8.49 4.99
C ALA A 148 3.15 -10.00 4.93
N MET A 149 2.12 -10.81 4.67
CA MET A 149 2.23 -12.26 4.51
C MET A 149 3.05 -12.66 3.28
N ALA A 150 2.88 -11.98 2.16
CA ALA A 150 3.71 -12.22 0.97
C ALA A 150 5.19 -11.84 1.25
N ILE A 151 5.42 -10.67 1.84
CA ILE A 151 6.76 -10.19 2.22
C ILE A 151 7.43 -11.14 3.22
N LYS A 152 6.67 -11.68 4.18
CA LYS A 152 7.14 -12.69 5.14
C LYS A 152 7.73 -13.91 4.44
N ARG A 153 7.01 -14.48 3.47
CA ARG A 153 7.50 -15.65 2.70
C ARG A 153 8.82 -15.33 1.98
N ARG A 154 8.93 -14.12 1.45
CA ARG A 154 10.15 -13.64 0.79
C ARG A 154 11.30 -13.43 1.75
N PHE A 155 11.06 -12.90 2.95
CA PHE A 155 12.07 -12.85 4.01
C PHE A 155 12.58 -14.25 4.32
N ASP A 156 11.66 -15.20 4.56
CA ASP A 156 11.98 -16.57 4.93
C ASP A 156 12.85 -17.25 3.85
N ALA A 157 12.50 -17.07 2.57
CA ALA A 157 13.29 -17.59 1.44
C ALA A 157 14.68 -16.94 1.32
N ARG A 158 14.80 -15.62 1.48
CA ARG A 158 16.11 -14.93 1.43
C ARG A 158 16.99 -15.27 2.62
N PHE A 159 16.39 -15.45 3.80
CA PHE A 159 17.12 -15.88 4.99
C PHE A 159 17.72 -17.27 4.77
N HIS A 160 16.92 -18.19 4.23
CA HIS A 160 17.37 -19.54 3.88
C HIS A 160 18.53 -19.52 2.86
N GLN A 161 18.45 -18.66 1.85
CA GLN A 161 19.49 -18.48 0.82
C GLN A 161 20.76 -17.77 1.34
N GLY A 162 20.84 -17.41 2.62
CA GLY A 162 22.02 -16.77 3.20
C GLY A 162 22.24 -15.32 2.72
N HIS A 163 21.18 -14.59 2.36
CA HIS A 163 21.29 -13.18 2.00
C HIS A 163 21.87 -12.35 3.16
N GLN A 164 22.55 -11.27 2.81
CA GLN A 164 23.15 -10.36 3.78
C GLN A 164 22.09 -9.74 4.70
N LYS A 165 22.45 -9.52 5.97
CA LYS A 165 21.60 -8.92 7.01
C LYS A 165 20.94 -7.61 6.56
N ALA A 166 21.67 -6.72 5.89
CA ALA A 166 21.13 -5.46 5.41
C ALA A 166 19.96 -5.66 4.41
N ALA A 167 20.07 -6.64 3.51
CA ALA A 167 19.01 -6.98 2.57
C ALA A 167 17.80 -7.57 3.29
N LEU A 168 18.02 -8.46 4.27
CA LEU A 168 16.96 -9.03 5.10
C LEU A 168 16.24 -7.96 5.92
N LYS A 169 16.99 -7.03 6.51
CA LYS A 169 16.45 -5.91 7.28
C LYS A 169 15.51 -5.08 6.43
N ARG A 170 15.89 -4.79 5.18
CA ARG A 170 15.03 -4.05 4.25
C ARG A 170 13.70 -4.77 4.00
N VAL A 171 13.72 -6.10 3.85
CA VAL A 171 12.49 -6.90 3.70
C VAL A 171 11.65 -6.87 4.98
N ALA A 172 12.28 -6.96 6.16
CA ALA A 172 11.59 -6.86 7.44
C ALA A 172 10.97 -5.48 7.68
N ASP A 173 11.64 -4.39 7.28
CA ASP A 173 11.09 -3.02 7.31
C ASP A 173 9.78 -2.94 6.50
N PHE A 174 9.76 -3.51 5.28
CA PHE A 174 8.55 -3.58 4.46
C PHE A 174 7.44 -4.42 5.13
N MET A 175 7.80 -5.52 5.78
CA MET A 175 6.84 -6.35 6.50
C MET A 175 6.23 -5.59 7.69
N LEU A 176 7.05 -4.88 8.49
CA LEU A 176 6.60 -4.06 9.61
C LEU A 176 5.69 -2.91 9.17
N CYS A 177 5.99 -2.32 8.02
CA CYS A 177 5.14 -1.30 7.41
C CYS A 177 3.71 -1.83 7.17
N ALA A 178 3.62 -3.03 6.61
CA ALA A 178 2.36 -3.60 6.14
C ALA A 178 1.57 -4.32 7.27
N ALA A 179 2.25 -4.95 8.23
CA ALA A 179 1.61 -5.76 9.26
C ALA A 179 0.67 -4.95 10.17
N ARG A 180 -0.60 -5.36 10.22
CA ARG A 180 -1.69 -4.75 10.98
C ARG A 180 -2.15 -5.62 12.14
N THR A 181 -2.32 -6.91 11.94
CA THR A 181 -2.68 -7.84 13.03
C THR A 181 -1.54 -7.99 14.03
N ARG A 182 -1.89 -8.19 15.31
CA ARG A 182 -0.93 -8.40 16.40
C ARG A 182 0.05 -9.53 16.09
N ASP A 183 -0.45 -10.65 15.57
CA ASP A 183 0.35 -11.83 15.24
C ASP A 183 1.34 -11.56 14.09
N LEU A 184 0.91 -10.87 13.03
CA LEU A 184 1.81 -10.53 11.93
C LEU A 184 2.85 -9.49 12.33
N ARG A 185 2.49 -8.54 13.18
CA ARG A 185 3.45 -7.56 13.73
C ARG A 185 4.50 -8.26 14.59
N TRP A 186 4.09 -9.20 15.45
CA TRP A 186 5.03 -10.02 16.21
C TRP A 186 6.00 -10.79 15.29
N GLN A 187 5.45 -11.46 14.27
CA GLN A 187 6.26 -12.18 13.28
C GLN A 187 7.21 -11.28 12.47
N ALA A 188 6.81 -10.03 12.21
CA ALA A 188 7.64 -9.03 11.55
C ALA A 188 8.79 -8.58 12.48
N TYR A 189 8.51 -8.34 13.76
CA TYR A 189 9.54 -7.99 14.75
C TYR A 189 10.57 -9.10 14.96
N LEU A 190 10.15 -10.37 15.01
CA LEU A 190 11.09 -11.51 15.06
C LEU A 190 12.04 -11.49 13.86
N ARG A 191 11.52 -11.30 12.65
CA ARG A 191 12.33 -11.22 11.42
C ARG A 191 13.22 -10.00 11.37
N TYR A 192 12.72 -8.87 11.86
CA TYR A 192 13.51 -7.66 12.02
C TYR A 192 14.69 -7.93 12.94
N ALA A 193 14.48 -8.50 14.12
CA ALA A 193 15.55 -8.87 15.04
C ALA A 193 16.55 -9.87 14.42
N MET A 194 16.07 -10.90 13.71
CA MET A 194 16.92 -11.87 12.99
C MET A 194 17.84 -11.22 11.93
N SER A 195 17.46 -10.04 11.43
CA SER A 195 18.23 -9.29 10.44
C SER A 195 19.21 -8.27 11.03
N GLN A 196 19.28 -8.17 12.36
CA GLN A 196 20.14 -7.21 13.07
C GLN A 196 21.47 -7.84 13.53
N GLU A 197 22.39 -6.97 13.93
CA GLU A 197 23.52 -7.40 14.76
C GLU A 197 23.06 -7.72 16.20
N PRO A 198 23.67 -8.72 16.88
CA PRO A 198 23.20 -9.17 18.20
C PRO A 198 23.09 -8.05 19.23
N ASP A 199 24.03 -7.10 19.23
CA ASP A 199 24.07 -5.93 20.12
C ASP A 199 22.91 -4.93 19.87
N ARG A 200 22.27 -5.00 18.69
CA ARG A 200 21.16 -4.14 18.31
C ARG A 200 19.79 -4.73 18.61
N VAL A 201 19.70 -6.02 18.91
CA VAL A 201 18.40 -6.69 19.12
C VAL A 201 17.71 -6.23 20.41
N GLN A 202 18.45 -6.14 21.52
CA GLN A 202 17.89 -5.73 22.81
C GLN A 202 17.39 -4.28 22.80
N PRO A 203 18.14 -3.28 22.30
CA PRO A 203 17.63 -1.91 22.20
C PRO A 203 16.34 -1.78 21.38
N VAL A 204 16.19 -2.59 20.30
CA VAL A 204 14.97 -2.62 19.50
C VAL A 204 13.81 -3.20 20.28
N PHE A 205 14.06 -4.28 21.05
CA PHE A 205 13.05 -4.87 21.92
C PHE A 205 12.52 -3.87 22.94
N ASP A 206 13.44 -3.24 23.68
CA ASP A 206 13.09 -2.27 24.74
C ASP A 206 12.35 -1.05 24.16
N SER A 207 12.80 -0.53 23.02
CA SER A 207 12.28 0.72 22.46
C SER A 207 10.96 0.57 21.69
N PHE A 208 10.78 -0.54 20.99
CA PHE A 208 9.66 -0.70 20.04
C PHE A 208 8.74 -1.86 20.37
N ILE A 209 9.29 -2.99 20.81
CA ILE A 209 8.51 -4.22 20.95
C ILE A 209 7.78 -4.24 22.29
N GLN A 210 8.45 -3.89 23.39
CA GLN A 210 7.86 -3.94 24.72
C GLN A 210 6.64 -3.02 24.87
N GLY A 211 6.66 -1.84 24.24
CA GLY A 211 5.52 -0.92 24.24
C GLY A 211 4.28 -1.48 23.52
N GLU A 212 4.48 -2.32 22.51
CA GLU A 212 3.39 -2.91 21.73
C GLU A 212 2.95 -4.30 22.24
N PHE A 213 3.90 -5.03 22.82
CA PHE A 213 3.75 -6.36 23.39
C PHE A 213 4.21 -6.33 24.86
N PRO A 214 3.40 -5.75 25.77
CA PRO A 214 3.78 -5.58 27.17
C PRO A 214 3.98 -6.91 27.90
N ASP A 215 3.34 -7.98 27.41
CA ASP A 215 3.44 -9.34 27.96
C ASP A 215 4.70 -10.09 27.47
N ALA A 216 5.44 -9.54 26.52
CA ALA A 216 6.66 -10.16 26.03
C ALA A 216 7.81 -9.86 27.00
N ASP A 217 8.55 -10.91 27.36
CA ASP A 217 9.82 -10.78 28.08
C ASP A 217 11.02 -11.03 27.16
N TRP A 218 12.17 -10.46 27.53
CA TRP A 218 13.39 -10.53 26.74
C TRP A 218 13.90 -11.98 26.52
N PRO A 219 14.02 -12.83 27.57
CA PRO A 219 14.39 -14.25 27.38
C PRO A 219 13.47 -15.01 26.43
N GLY A 220 12.15 -14.82 26.55
CA GLY A 220 11.15 -15.45 25.71
C GLY A 220 11.25 -14.99 24.25
N PHE A 221 11.51 -13.70 24.04
CA PHE A 221 11.74 -13.14 22.71
C PHE A 221 13.00 -13.72 22.05
N LEU A 222 14.12 -13.78 22.77
CA LEU A 222 15.36 -14.41 22.27
C LEU A 222 15.14 -15.87 21.89
N LYS A 223 14.47 -16.64 22.76
CA LYS A 223 14.16 -18.05 22.49
C LYS A 223 13.35 -18.24 21.21
N GLN A 224 12.41 -17.34 20.93
CA GLN A 224 11.62 -17.37 19.69
C GLN A 224 12.46 -17.03 18.46
N ILE A 225 13.37 -16.04 18.56
CA ILE A 225 14.33 -15.73 17.48
C ILE A 225 15.20 -16.93 17.16
N GLU A 226 15.76 -17.59 18.17
CA GLU A 226 16.61 -18.77 18.02
C GLU A 226 15.84 -19.93 17.40
N SER A 227 14.66 -20.23 17.94
CA SER A 227 13.78 -21.28 17.41
C SER A 227 13.43 -21.03 15.94
N GLN A 228 13.02 -19.82 15.60
CA GLN A 228 12.65 -19.47 14.24
C GLN A 228 13.85 -19.48 13.28
N SER A 229 15.01 -19.00 13.72
CA SER A 229 16.26 -19.08 12.95
C SER A 229 16.67 -20.53 12.69
N GLY A 230 16.53 -21.40 13.70
CA GLY A 230 16.77 -22.83 13.57
C GLY A 230 15.83 -23.48 12.56
N VAL A 231 14.53 -23.20 12.65
CA VAL A 231 13.52 -23.71 11.70
C VAL A 231 13.85 -23.26 10.28
N LEU A 232 14.10 -21.97 10.03
CA LEU A 232 14.37 -21.46 8.69
C LEU A 232 15.68 -22.00 8.08
N LYS A 233 16.67 -22.34 8.91
CA LYS A 233 17.89 -23.03 8.47
C LYS A 233 17.66 -24.50 8.15
N ALA A 234 16.75 -25.16 8.87
CA ALA A 234 16.47 -26.59 8.74
C ALA A 234 15.50 -26.93 7.59
N VAL A 235 14.60 -26.01 7.23
CA VAL A 235 13.64 -26.22 6.15
C VAL A 235 14.36 -26.22 4.79
N GLN A 236 14.38 -27.36 4.09
CA GLN A 236 14.72 -27.39 2.66
C GLN A 236 13.56 -26.79 1.86
N ILE A 237 13.71 -25.56 1.38
CA ILE A 237 12.74 -24.98 0.45
C ILE A 237 13.15 -25.42 -0.96
N PRO A 238 12.27 -26.08 -1.74
CA PRO A 238 12.55 -26.34 -3.15
C PRO A 238 12.91 -25.01 -3.82
N GLU A 239 13.99 -24.98 -4.59
CA GLU A 239 14.42 -23.76 -5.29
C GLU A 239 13.21 -23.11 -5.96
N ILE A 240 12.81 -21.95 -5.45
CA ILE A 240 11.91 -21.07 -6.18
C ILE A 240 12.73 -20.64 -7.37
N ARG A 241 12.52 -21.32 -8.52
CA ARG A 241 13.11 -20.92 -9.79
C ARG A 241 12.94 -19.42 -9.88
N SER A 242 14.07 -18.72 -9.90
CA SER A 242 14.11 -17.38 -10.44
C SER A 242 13.39 -17.47 -11.79
N SER A 243 12.24 -16.81 -11.88
CA SER A 243 11.70 -16.45 -13.18
C SER A 243 12.85 -15.75 -13.88
N SER A 244 13.47 -16.47 -14.82
CA SER A 244 14.46 -15.94 -15.73
C SER A 244 13.75 -14.92 -16.59
N ALA A 245 13.69 -13.68 -16.10
CA ALA A 245 13.56 -12.52 -16.94
C ALA A 245 14.85 -12.38 -17.75
N SER A 246 15.04 -13.29 -18.72
CA SER A 246 15.95 -13.11 -19.84
C SER A 246 15.39 -13.88 -21.03
N GLN A 247 14.48 -13.23 -21.77
CA GLN A 247 14.45 -13.24 -23.23
C GLN A 247 13.43 -12.22 -23.73
N SER A 248 13.73 -10.93 -23.51
CA SER A 248 13.19 -9.83 -24.32
C SER A 248 14.32 -9.07 -25.03
N GLN A 249 15.36 -9.78 -25.43
CA GLN A 249 16.26 -9.37 -26.50
C GLN A 249 16.15 -10.40 -27.63
N ASN A 250 15.00 -10.43 -28.31
CA ASN A 250 14.86 -10.98 -29.67
C ASN A 250 13.46 -10.73 -30.30
N ALA A 251 12.80 -9.62 -29.95
CA ALA A 251 11.57 -9.18 -30.61
C ALA A 251 11.73 -7.87 -31.40
N ARG A 252 12.98 -7.50 -31.75
CA ARG A 252 13.26 -6.35 -32.64
C ARG A 252 13.97 -6.72 -33.95
N SER A 253 14.17 -8.02 -34.22
CA SER A 253 14.82 -8.50 -35.46
C SER A 253 13.91 -9.33 -36.39
N LYS A 254 12.58 -9.31 -36.16
CA LYS A 254 11.60 -10.00 -37.04
C LYS A 254 10.48 -9.09 -37.59
N LEU A 255 10.70 -7.77 -37.58
CA LEU A 255 9.79 -6.78 -38.19
C LEU A 255 10.49 -5.83 -39.18
N MET A 256 11.61 -6.27 -39.76
CA MET A 256 12.18 -5.66 -40.96
C MET A 256 12.44 -6.76 -41.99
N ASN A 257 11.39 -7.13 -42.73
CA ASN A 257 11.49 -7.71 -44.08
C ASN A 257 10.10 -7.90 -44.72
N ILE A 258 9.25 -6.87 -44.62
CA ILE A 258 8.12 -6.73 -45.55
C ILE A 258 8.17 -5.29 -46.07
N THR A 259 9.14 -5.05 -46.94
CA THR A 259 9.18 -3.87 -47.80
C THR A 259 9.91 -4.29 -49.06
N ASN A 260 9.19 -4.97 -49.94
CA ASN A 260 9.48 -5.12 -51.37
C ASN A 260 8.28 -5.81 -52.03
N GLN A 261 7.20 -5.06 -52.19
CA GLN A 261 6.26 -5.27 -53.29
C GLN A 261 6.02 -3.93 -54.00
N PRO A 262 6.14 -3.87 -55.34
CA PRO A 262 6.02 -2.64 -56.13
C PRO A 262 4.56 -2.17 -56.24
N PRO A 263 4.32 -0.89 -56.58
CA PRO A 263 3.00 -0.27 -56.49
C PRO A 263 2.07 -0.75 -57.60
N LEU A 264 0.84 -1.12 -57.21
CA LEU A 264 -0.28 -1.26 -58.15
C LEU A 264 -0.96 0.11 -58.30
N ASN A 265 -0.93 0.61 -59.54
CA ASN A 265 -1.60 1.82 -60.01
C ASN A 265 -3.09 1.82 -59.65
N VAL A 266 -3.53 2.86 -58.95
CA VAL A 266 -4.94 3.26 -58.92
C VAL A 266 -5.14 4.29 -60.03
N MET A 267 -5.67 3.86 -61.17
CA MET A 267 -6.28 4.76 -62.14
C MET A 267 -7.71 5.06 -61.69
N ASN A 268 -7.98 6.31 -61.36
CA ASN A 268 -9.27 6.96 -61.57
C ASN A 268 -9.07 7.89 -62.78
N PRO A 269 -10.07 8.14 -63.66
CA PRO A 269 -11.30 8.82 -63.22
C PRO A 269 -12.61 8.51 -63.97
N VAL A 270 -13.72 8.73 -63.25
CA VAL A 270 -14.95 9.48 -63.58
C VAL A 270 -15.48 9.54 -65.04
N ALA A 271 -16.77 9.15 -65.14
CA ALA A 271 -17.86 9.61 -66.01
C ALA A 271 -17.84 9.35 -67.54
N ALA A 272 -18.85 8.60 -67.99
CA ALA A 272 -19.88 9.04 -68.93
C ALA A 272 -21.19 8.29 -68.63
#